data_AF-A0A9X1XCV8-F1
#
_entry.id   AF-A0A9X1XCV8-F1
#
_cell.length_a   1.000
_cell.length_b   1.000
_cell.length_c   1.000
_cell.angle_alpha   90.00
_cell.angle_beta   90.00
_cell.angle_gamma   90.00
#
_symmetry.space_group_name_H-M   'P 1'
#
loop_
_entity.id
_entity.type
_entity.pdbx_description
1 polymer ?
#
loop_
_entity_poly.entity_id
_entity_poly.type
_entity_poly.pdbx_seq_one_letter_code
_entity_poly.pdbx_strand_id
1 'polypeptide(L)' 'MQKNHGIGYAEYERNLEKRITIEQERDKEYQKSLEVSNEMERKIL' A
#
# COMPACT_ATOMS: atom_id res chain seq x y z
N MET A 1 8.55 4.40 4.18
CA MET A 1 8.72 3.42 5.27
C MET A 1 8.52 4.06 6.63
N GLN A 2 9.35 5.00 7.07
CA GLN A 2 9.30 5.49 8.46
C GLN A 2 8.01 6.25 8.83
N LYS A 3 7.46 7.09 7.93
CA LYS A 3 6.23 7.84 8.20
C LYS A 3 4.95 7.01 8.13
N ASN A 4 4.91 6.01 7.25
CA ASN A 4 3.69 5.23 6.98
C ASN A 4 3.68 3.90 7.73
N HIS A 5 4.84 3.27 7.91
CA HIS A 5 4.98 1.93 8.49
C HIS A 5 5.96 1.91 9.68
N GLY A 6 6.44 3.07 10.16
CA GLY A 6 7.29 3.17 11.36
C GLY A 6 8.72 2.63 11.21
N ILE A 7 9.09 2.05 10.07
CA ILE A 7 10.39 1.38 9.89
C ILE A 7 11.35 2.15 8.97
N GLY A 8 12.65 2.01 9.23
CA GLY A 8 13.70 2.52 8.35
C GLY A 8 13.84 1.70 7.07
N TYR A 9 14.41 2.29 6.02
CA TYR A 9 14.62 1.59 4.74
C TYR A 9 15.56 0.37 4.91
N ALA A 10 16.62 0.51 5.70
CA ALA A 10 17.55 -0.59 5.95
C ALA A 10 16.95 -1.70 6.84
N GLU A 11 15.88 -1.42 7.59
CA GLU A 11 15.13 -2.44 8.34
C GLU A 11 14.14 -3.18 7.42
N TYR A 12 13.50 -2.43 6.53
CA TYR A 12 12.65 -2.98 5.47
C TYR A 12 13.39 -3.94 4.54
N GLU A 13 14.64 -3.62 4.15
CA GLU A 13 15.42 -4.51 3.28
C GLU A 13 15.91 -5.80 3.96
N ARG A 14 16.14 -5.74 5.27
CA ARG A 14 16.74 -6.86 6.03
C ARG A 14 15.74 -7.80 6.67
N ASN A 15 14.48 -7.38 6.85
CA ASN A 15 13.45 -8.21 7.45
C ASN A 15 12.38 -8.59 6.42
N LEU A 16 12.49 -9.82 5.89
CA LEU A 16 11.61 -10.34 4.86
C LEU A 16 10.15 -10.42 5.30
N GLU A 17 9.88 -10.86 6.54
CA GLU A 17 8.51 -10.97 7.06
C GLU A 17 7.85 -9.59 7.14
N LYS A 18 8.53 -8.60 7.73
CA LYS A 18 8.03 -7.21 7.78
C LYS A 18 7.79 -6.64 6.39
N ARG A 19 8.67 -6.96 5.43
CA ARG A 19 8.50 -6.53 4.04
C ARG A 19 7.24 -7.13 3.42
N ILE A 20 7.00 -8.43 3.60
CA ILE A 20 5.80 -9.10 3.09
C ILE A 20 4.53 -8.45 3.65
N THR A 21 4.48 -8.19 4.97
CA THR A 21 3.32 -7.53 5.59
C THR A 21 3.07 -6.14 4.99
N ILE A 22 4.12 -5.34 4.82
CA ILE A 22 4.00 -3.99 4.25
C ILE A 22 3.52 -4.02 2.80
N GLU A 23 4.04 -4.94 1.98
CA GLU A 23 3.59 -5.05 0.58
C GLU A 23 2.14 -5.57 0.47
N GLN A 24 1.70 -6.44 1.39
CA GLN A 24 0.29 -6.86 1.47
C GLN A 24 -0.65 -5.70 1.84
N GLU A 25 -0.24 -4.84 2.77
CA GLU A 25 -1.02 -3.64 3.12
C GLU A 25 -1.10 -2.66 1.94
N ARG A 26 0.03 -2.44 1.26
CA ARG A 26 0.10 -1.58 0.07
C ARG A 26 -0.79 -2.06 -1.06
N ASP A 27 -0.82 -3.37 -1.33
CA ASP A 27 -1.68 -3.93 -2.36
C ASP A 27 -3.16 -3.71 -2.03
N LYS A 28 -3.57 -3.92 -0.77
CA LYS A 28 -4.95 -3.63 -0.33
C LYS A 28 -5.33 -2.16 -0.50
N GLU A 29 -4.45 -1.24 -0.13
CA GLU A 29 -4.68 0.19 -0.31
C GLU A 29 -4.80 0.56 -1.79
N TYR A 30 -3.95 -0.02 -2.64
CA TYR A 30 -3.99 0.18 -4.08
C TYR A 30 -5.32 -0.32 -4.68
N GLN A 31 -5.76 -1.54 -4.34
CA GLN A 31 -7.04 -2.07 -4.81
C GLN A 31 -8.22 -1.18 -4.41
N LYS A 32 -8.24 -0.71 -3.15
CA LYS A 32 -9.28 0.21 -2.68
C LYS A 32 -9.25 1.55 -3.41
N SER A 33 -8.07 2.10 -3.66
CA SER A 33 -7.93 3.34 -4.44
C SER A 33 -8.42 3.15 -5.87
N LEU A 34 -8.15 1.99 -6.47
CA LEU A 34 -8.59 1.66 -7.83
C LEU A 34 -10.11 1.54 -7.91
N GLU A 35 -10.73 0.88 -6.94
CA GLU A 35 -12.20 0.79 -6.83
C GLU A 35 -12.85 2.18 -6.76
N VAL A 36 -12.34 3.05 -5.88
CA VAL A 36 -12.82 4.43 -5.74
C VAL A 36 -12.64 5.23 -7.04
N SER A 37 -11.48 5.11 -7.68
CA SER A 37 -11.22 5.77 -8.96
C SER A 37 -12.20 5.33 -10.04
N ASN A 38 -12.44 4.02 -10.16
CA ASN A 38 -13.37 3.45 -11.12
C ASN A 38 -14.82 3.87 -10.82
N GLU A 39 -15.21 3.98 -9.55
CA GLU A 39 -16.53 4.47 -9.16
C GLU A 39 -16.70 5.95 -9.55
N MET A 40 -15.68 6.78 -9.34
CA MET A 40 -15.71 8.18 -9.75
C MET A 40 -15.83 8.33 -11.27
N GLU A 41 -15.05 7.56 -12.03
CA GLU A 41 -15.12 7.56 -13.50
C GLU A 41 -16.52 7.19 -14.01
N ARG A 42 -17.16 6.18 -13.40
CA ARG A 42 -18.55 5.79 -13.73
C ARG A 42 -19.60 6.85 -13.41
N LYS A 43 -19.34 7.77 -12.47
CA LYS A 43 -20.26 8.86 -12.12
C LYS A 43 -20.12 10.09 -13.02
N ILE A 44 -19.01 10.18 -13.76
CA ILE A 44 -18.72 11.29 -14.68
C ILE A 44 -19.26 10.99 -16.09
N LEU A 45 -19.34 9.72 -16.48
CA LEU A 45 -19.96 9.23 -17.72
C LEU A 45 -21.47 9.02 -17.57
#